data_AF-Q8N2H9-F1
#
_entry.id   AF-Q8N2H9-F1
#
_cell.length_a   1.000
_cell.length_b   1.000
_cell.length_c   1.000
_cell.angle_alpha   90.00
_cell.angle_beta   90.00
_cell.angle_gamma   90.00
#
_symmetry.space_group_name_H-M   'P 1'
#
loop_
_entity.id
_entity.type
_entity.pdbx_description
1 polymer ?
#
loop_
_entity_poly.entity_id
_entity_poly.type
_entity_poly.pdbx_seq_one_letter_code
_entity_poly.pdbx_strand_id
1 'polypeptide(L)'
;MVLEGNPEVGSPRTSDLQHRGNKGSCVLSSPGEDAQPGEEPIKYGELIVLGCCEEGGEETEAQRGEVTGPRAHSCYNGCLASGDKGRRRSRLALSRRSHANGVKPDVMHHISTPLVSKALSNRGQHSISYTLSRSHSVIVEYTHDSDTDMFQIGRSTENMIDFVVTDTSPGGGAAEGPSAQSTISRYACRILCDRRPPYTARIYAAGFDASSNIFLGERAAKWRTPDGLMDGLTTNGVLVMHPAGGFSEDSAPGVWREISVCGNVYTLRDSRSAQQRGKLVENESNVLQDGSLIDLCGATLLWRTPAGLLRAPTLKQLEAQRQEANAARPQCPVGLSTLAFPSPARGRTAPDKQQPWVYVRCGHVHGYHGWGCRRERGPQERECPLCRLVGPYVPLWLGQEAGLCLDPGPPSHAFAPCGHVCSEKTARYWAQTPLPHGTHAFHAACPFCGAWLTGEHGCVRLIFQGPLD
;
A
#
# COMPACT_ATOMS: atom_id res chain seq x y z
N MET A 1 0.81 -42.16 23.59
CA MET A 1 1.90 -42.89 24.27
C MET A 1 3.06 -41.93 24.45
N VAL A 2 3.42 -41.73 25.72
CA VAL A 2 4.64 -41.13 26.29
C VAL A 2 4.99 -39.70 25.84
N LEU A 3 4.45 -38.74 26.63
CA LEU A 3 5.04 -37.44 26.94
C LEU A 3 6.16 -37.67 27.97
N GLU A 4 7.27 -36.92 27.90
CA GLU A 4 8.02 -36.52 29.08
C GLU A 4 8.85 -35.27 28.77
N GLY A 5 8.55 -34.20 29.50
CA GLY A 5 9.24 -32.92 29.44
C GLY A 5 10.41 -32.86 30.41
N ASN A 6 11.23 -31.83 30.26
CA ASN A 6 12.23 -31.45 31.26
C ASN A 6 12.21 -29.91 31.39
N PRO A 7 12.05 -29.36 32.60
CA PRO A 7 12.05 -27.91 32.82
C PRO A 7 13.42 -27.39 33.34
N GLU A 8 13.50 -26.06 33.37
CA GLU A 8 14.43 -25.21 34.13
C GLU A 8 15.79 -24.81 33.54
N VAL A 9 16.22 -23.63 34.01
CA VAL A 9 17.43 -22.83 33.75
C VAL A 9 17.19 -21.72 32.70
N GLY A 10 17.25 -20.43 33.00
CA GLY A 10 17.68 -19.67 34.17
C GLY A 10 18.07 -18.27 33.64
N SER A 11 17.43 -17.20 34.12
CA SER A 11 17.73 -15.83 33.68
C SER A 11 19.14 -15.38 34.11
N PRO A 12 19.79 -14.50 33.32
CA PRO A 12 20.52 -13.41 33.98
C PRO A 12 20.36 -12.04 33.30
N ARG A 13 19.90 -11.10 34.13
CA ARG A 13 20.48 -9.79 34.47
C ARG A 13 21.12 -8.93 33.37
N THR A 14 20.52 -7.74 33.27
CA THR A 14 21.05 -6.47 32.78
C THR A 14 22.40 -6.11 33.38
N SER A 15 23.38 -5.76 32.55
CA SER A 15 24.51 -4.93 32.96
C SER A 15 25.04 -4.12 31.77
N ASP A 16 25.02 -2.80 31.97
CA ASP A 16 25.67 -1.77 31.18
C ASP A 16 27.16 -2.08 30.94
N LEU A 17 27.60 -2.00 29.67
CA LEU A 17 29.02 -1.84 29.36
C LEU A 17 29.19 -0.80 28.25
N GLN A 18 29.59 0.39 28.70
CA GLN A 18 30.26 1.40 27.91
C GLN A 18 31.52 0.81 27.28
N HIS A 19 31.68 0.92 25.97
CA HIS A 19 33.00 0.81 25.35
C HIS A 19 33.27 1.94 24.36
N ARG A 20 34.27 2.75 24.74
CA ARG A 20 34.94 3.78 23.96
C ARG A 20 35.70 3.15 22.79
N GLY A 21 35.47 3.70 21.61
CA GLY A 21 36.50 4.13 20.66
C GLY A 21 37.29 3.04 19.92
N ASN A 22 37.03 2.91 18.62
CA ASN A 22 38.13 2.97 17.65
C ASN A 22 37.69 3.56 16.31
N LYS A 23 38.61 4.31 15.70
CA LYS A 23 38.45 5.19 14.54
C LYS A 23 38.24 4.37 13.26
N GLY A 24 37.19 4.70 12.52
CA GLY A 24 36.98 4.27 11.14
C GLY A 24 36.39 5.45 10.35
N SER A 25 37.21 6.02 9.48
CA SER A 25 36.91 7.17 8.62
C SER A 25 35.55 7.07 7.92
N CYS A 26 34.57 7.85 8.39
CA CYS A 26 33.32 8.10 7.68
C CYS A 26 33.54 9.35 6.82
N VAL A 27 33.71 9.17 5.50
CA VAL A 27 33.77 10.28 4.56
C VAL A 27 32.35 10.84 4.45
N LEU A 28 32.09 11.87 5.26
CA LEU A 28 31.00 12.80 5.06
C LEU A 28 31.30 13.55 3.76
N SER A 29 30.62 13.19 2.68
CA SER A 29 30.57 14.02 1.49
C SER A 29 29.85 15.32 1.86
N SER A 30 30.62 16.40 1.93
CA SER A 30 30.17 17.79 2.03
C SER A 30 29.09 18.09 1.00
N PRO A 31 28.15 19.03 1.25
CA PRO A 31 27.18 19.45 0.25
C PRO A 31 27.94 20.10 -0.92
N GLY A 32 28.00 19.40 -2.05
CA GLY A 32 28.54 19.92 -3.30
C GLY A 32 27.63 21.01 -3.85
N GLU A 33 28.23 22.19 -4.02
CA GLU A 33 27.67 23.38 -4.63
C GLU A 33 27.25 23.10 -6.08
N ASP A 34 25.95 22.96 -6.35
CA ASP A 34 25.37 23.10 -7.72
C ASP A 34 23.84 23.27 -7.72
N ALA A 35 23.23 23.69 -6.60
CA ALA A 35 21.82 24.08 -6.57
C ALA A 35 21.72 25.60 -6.74
N GLN A 36 21.20 26.07 -7.89
CA GLN A 36 20.77 27.46 -8.02
C GLN A 36 19.74 27.76 -6.93
N PRO A 37 19.97 28.76 -6.05
CA PRO A 37 19.02 29.10 -5.00
C PRO A 37 17.77 29.71 -5.64
N GLY A 38 16.66 28.97 -5.65
CA GLY A 38 15.34 29.48 -6.07
C GLY A 38 14.46 28.52 -6.88
N GLU A 39 14.98 27.39 -7.36
CA GLU A 39 14.17 26.42 -8.12
C GLU A 39 13.45 25.46 -7.17
N GLU A 40 12.11 25.35 -7.25
CA GLU A 40 11.36 24.36 -6.48
C GLU A 40 11.88 22.94 -6.80
N PRO A 41 12.01 22.06 -5.79
CA PRO A 41 12.51 20.72 -6.01
C PRO A 41 11.57 19.96 -6.97
N ILE A 42 12.12 19.50 -8.10
CA ILE A 42 11.36 18.75 -9.11
C ILE A 42 10.81 17.48 -8.49
N LYS A 43 9.47 17.36 -8.46
CA LYS A 43 8.75 16.18 -7.97
C LYS A 43 8.39 15.27 -9.14
N TYR A 44 8.83 14.01 -9.08
CA TYR A 44 8.49 12.98 -10.06
C TYR A 44 7.07 12.42 -9.85
N GLY A 45 6.60 12.38 -8.60
CA GLY A 45 5.27 11.89 -8.24
C GLY A 45 5.22 11.41 -6.78
N GLU A 46 4.17 10.68 -6.43
CA GLU A 46 3.97 10.10 -5.10
C GLU A 46 3.52 8.65 -5.15
N LEU A 47 4.05 7.85 -4.24
CA LEU A 47 3.52 6.54 -3.88
C LEU A 47 2.64 6.68 -2.65
N ILE A 48 1.46 6.04 -2.66
CA ILE A 48 0.52 6.02 -1.55
C ILE A 48 0.17 4.55 -1.27
N VAL A 49 0.38 4.08 -0.05
CA VAL A 49 0.02 2.72 0.34
C VAL A 49 -1.49 2.66 0.55
N LEU A 50 -2.16 1.70 -0.11
CA LEU A 50 -3.58 1.45 0.09
C LEU A 50 -3.81 0.76 1.44
N GLY A 51 -4.88 1.14 2.12
CA GLY A 51 -5.38 0.39 3.27
C GLY A 51 -4.41 0.23 4.45
N CYS A 52 -3.44 1.13 4.61
CA CYS A 52 -2.40 1.08 5.64
C CYS A 52 -2.91 0.58 6.99
N CYS A 53 -2.59 -0.65 7.37
CA CYS A 53 -2.77 -1.20 8.72
C CYS A 53 -1.45 -1.78 9.18
N GLU A 54 -1.07 -1.53 10.43
CA GLU A 54 0.01 -2.27 11.09
C GLU A 54 -0.55 -3.03 12.28
N GLU A 55 -0.14 -4.29 12.41
CA GLU A 55 -0.25 -5.05 13.65
C GLU A 55 0.74 -4.48 14.68
N GLY A 56 0.34 -4.35 15.95
CA GLY A 56 1.31 -4.23 17.05
C GLY A 56 1.16 -3.07 18.04
N GLY A 57 -0.06 -2.74 18.49
CA GLY A 57 -0.23 -2.08 19.79
C GLY A 57 -0.72 -3.09 20.81
N GLU A 58 0.08 -3.42 21.83
CA GLU A 58 -0.36 -4.18 23.01
C GLU A 58 -1.46 -3.38 23.74
N GLU A 59 -2.72 -3.78 23.61
CA GLU A 59 -3.78 -3.30 24.50
C GLU A 59 -3.71 -4.05 25.83
N THR A 60 -3.50 -3.33 26.93
CA THR A 60 -3.52 -3.85 28.30
C THR A 60 -4.90 -4.37 28.68
N GLU A 61 -4.95 -5.46 29.45
CA GLU A 61 -6.18 -6.15 29.91
C GLU A 61 -7.20 -5.24 30.62
N ALA A 62 -6.78 -4.06 31.09
CA ALA A 62 -7.66 -3.06 31.72
C ALA A 62 -8.69 -2.42 30.76
N GLN A 63 -8.57 -2.58 29.44
CA GLN A 63 -9.53 -2.04 28.44
C GLN A 63 -10.59 -3.04 27.97
N ARG A 64 -10.59 -4.28 28.50
CA ARG A 64 -11.50 -5.38 28.12
C ARG A 64 -12.89 -5.32 28.78
N GLY A 65 -13.12 -4.43 29.75
CA GLY A 65 -14.43 -4.28 30.41
C GLY A 65 -15.37 -3.31 29.69
N GLU A 66 -16.61 -3.73 29.44
CA GLU A 66 -17.80 -2.90 29.12
C GLU A 66 -18.07 -2.40 27.69
N VAL A 67 -17.21 -2.56 26.68
CA VAL A 67 -17.54 -2.13 25.31
C VAL A 67 -17.90 -3.32 24.40
N THR A 68 -19.17 -3.73 24.40
CA THR A 68 -19.73 -4.78 23.51
C THR A 68 -20.16 -4.27 22.13
N GLY A 69 -19.50 -3.23 21.62
CA GLY A 69 -19.69 -2.72 20.25
C GLY A 69 -18.55 -3.16 19.32
N PRO A 70 -18.74 -3.18 17.99
CA PRO A 70 -17.66 -3.49 17.07
C PRO A 70 -16.58 -2.41 17.17
N ARG A 71 -15.50 -2.71 17.92
CA ARG A 71 -14.27 -1.90 17.97
C ARG A 71 -13.39 -2.08 16.72
N ALA A 72 -13.86 -2.80 15.70
CA ALA A 72 -13.01 -3.36 14.65
C ALA A 72 -13.40 -2.89 13.23
N HIS A 73 -13.29 -1.58 12.94
CA HIS A 73 -12.99 -1.04 11.59
C HIS A 73 -12.22 0.29 11.69
N SER A 74 -11.60 0.57 12.84
CA SER A 74 -10.90 1.83 13.12
C SER A 74 -9.47 1.85 12.55
N CYS A 75 -9.25 1.17 11.44
CA CYS A 75 -7.95 1.09 10.81
C CYS A 75 -7.91 2.06 9.62
N TYR A 76 -7.36 3.24 9.89
CA TYR A 76 -6.62 4.14 9.00
C TYR A 76 -7.27 4.70 7.74
N ASN A 77 -7.05 5.99 7.55
CA ASN A 77 -7.60 6.80 6.48
C ASN A 77 -6.46 7.29 5.58
N GLY A 78 -5.57 6.35 5.22
CA GLY A 78 -4.29 6.64 4.58
C GLY A 78 -3.16 7.07 5.53
N CYS A 79 -3.17 6.67 6.80
CA CYS A 79 -2.08 6.94 7.77
C CYS A 79 -1.62 5.64 8.43
N LEU A 80 -0.34 5.51 8.81
CA LEU A 80 0.09 4.38 9.63
C LEU A 80 -0.36 4.51 11.10
N ALA A 81 -0.59 3.37 11.75
CA ALA A 81 -0.92 3.26 13.18
C ALA A 81 0.05 3.99 14.10
N SER A 82 1.33 3.75 13.84
CA SER A 82 2.45 4.29 14.59
C SER A 82 2.78 5.74 14.20
N GLY A 83 2.00 6.31 13.27
CA GLY A 83 2.29 7.54 12.54
C GLY A 83 3.40 7.33 11.51
N ASP A 84 3.49 8.25 10.56
CA ASP A 84 4.58 8.25 9.59
C ASP A 84 5.89 8.63 10.29
N LYS A 85 6.88 7.72 10.28
CA LYS A 85 8.19 7.92 10.91
C LYS A 85 9.32 7.49 9.99
N GLY A 86 10.19 8.46 9.66
CA GLY A 86 11.35 8.23 8.79
C GLY A 86 10.93 7.68 7.43
N ARG A 87 11.41 6.48 7.09
CA ARG A 87 11.13 5.82 5.81
C ARG A 87 9.89 4.92 5.82
N ARG A 88 9.30 4.69 7.00
CA ARG A 88 8.05 3.94 7.20
C ARG A 88 6.92 4.95 7.30
N ARG A 89 6.16 5.09 6.20
CA ARG A 89 5.13 6.12 6.03
C ARG A 89 3.99 5.59 5.15
N SER A 90 2.83 6.22 5.19
CA SER A 90 1.73 5.85 4.29
C SER A 90 1.92 6.37 2.87
N ARG A 91 2.76 7.39 2.71
CA ARG A 91 3.06 8.00 1.40
C ARG A 91 4.52 8.42 1.25
N LEU A 92 5.06 8.36 0.05
CA LEU A 92 6.41 8.83 -0.29
C LEU A 92 6.35 9.70 -1.56
N ALA A 93 6.80 10.95 -1.45
CA ALA A 93 7.09 11.78 -2.61
C ALA A 93 8.47 11.43 -3.19
N LEU A 94 8.51 11.15 -4.49
CA LEU A 94 9.74 10.97 -5.25
C LEU A 94 10.10 12.30 -5.90
N SER A 95 11.33 12.76 -5.68
CA SER A 95 11.83 14.03 -6.21
C SER A 95 13.23 13.87 -6.76
N ARG A 96 13.61 14.73 -7.70
CA ARG A 96 14.95 14.75 -8.30
C ARG A 96 16.01 14.80 -7.22
N ARG A 97 16.92 13.82 -7.23
CA ARG A 97 18.06 13.78 -6.30
C ARG A 97 19.08 14.84 -6.70
N SER A 98 19.89 15.29 -5.73
CA SER A 98 21.02 16.19 -6.00
C SER A 98 21.98 15.57 -7.03
N HIS A 99 22.33 14.30 -6.83
CA HIS A 99 23.13 13.52 -7.77
C HIS A 99 22.33 12.35 -8.32
N ALA A 100 22.51 12.09 -9.62
CA ALA A 100 21.94 10.91 -10.26
C ALA A 100 22.44 9.65 -9.54
N ASN A 101 21.54 8.69 -9.34
CA ASN A 101 21.89 7.37 -8.79
C ASN A 101 21.28 6.23 -9.61
N GLY A 102 20.78 6.53 -10.80
CA GLY A 102 20.30 5.55 -11.76
C GLY A 102 21.38 4.58 -12.21
N VAL A 103 20.93 3.44 -12.74
CA VAL A 103 21.79 2.39 -13.27
C VAL A 103 21.20 1.80 -14.53
N LYS A 104 22.06 1.34 -15.44
CA LYS A 104 21.68 0.69 -16.70
C LYS A 104 22.52 -0.59 -16.94
N PRO A 105 21.98 -1.60 -17.64
CA PRO A 105 22.72 -2.81 -17.97
C PRO A 105 24.00 -2.47 -18.76
N ASP A 106 25.08 -3.17 -18.48
CA ASP A 106 26.38 -3.02 -19.13
C ASP A 106 26.90 -4.39 -19.63
N VAL A 107 27.84 -5.01 -18.94
CA VAL A 107 28.49 -6.26 -19.38
C VAL A 107 27.77 -7.50 -18.82
N MET A 108 27.66 -8.56 -19.63
CA MET A 108 27.15 -9.87 -19.21
C MET A 108 28.27 -10.91 -19.10
N HIS A 109 28.38 -11.56 -17.95
CA HIS A 109 29.35 -12.60 -17.65
C HIS A 109 28.68 -13.97 -17.52
N HIS A 110 29.22 -14.98 -18.20
CA HIS A 110 28.85 -16.38 -18.04
C HIS A 110 29.81 -17.08 -17.08
N ILE A 111 29.29 -17.61 -15.98
CA ILE A 111 30.10 -18.17 -14.89
C ILE A 111 29.75 -19.64 -14.69
N SER A 112 30.75 -20.50 -14.86
CA SER A 112 30.61 -21.96 -14.70
C SER A 112 31.06 -22.49 -13.33
N THR A 113 31.56 -21.63 -12.44
CA THR A 113 32.06 -22.04 -11.12
C THR A 113 31.62 -21.07 -10.01
N PRO A 114 31.00 -21.56 -8.92
CA PRO A 114 30.52 -20.70 -7.83
C PRO A 114 31.64 -19.95 -7.08
N LEU A 115 32.90 -20.38 -7.23
CA LEU A 115 34.06 -19.67 -6.68
C LEU A 115 34.29 -18.31 -7.36
N VAL A 116 33.90 -18.16 -8.63
CA VAL A 116 34.08 -16.92 -9.40
C VAL A 116 32.94 -15.93 -9.15
N SER A 117 31.74 -16.38 -8.76
CA SER A 117 30.60 -15.47 -8.53
C SER A 117 30.83 -14.49 -7.37
N LYS A 118 31.57 -14.90 -6.32
CA LYS A 118 32.01 -13.98 -5.26
C LYS A 118 33.14 -13.04 -5.70
N ALA A 119 33.93 -13.43 -6.69
CA ALA A 119 35.08 -12.65 -7.18
C ALA A 119 34.68 -11.55 -8.17
N LEU A 120 33.54 -11.71 -8.86
CA LEU A 120 33.04 -10.73 -9.84
C LEU A 120 32.19 -9.61 -9.26
N SER A 121 31.94 -9.60 -7.95
CA SER A 121 31.35 -8.42 -7.31
C SER A 121 32.40 -7.30 -7.31
N ASN A 122 32.44 -6.53 -8.38
CA ASN A 122 33.19 -5.28 -8.43
C ASN A 122 32.58 -4.35 -7.37
N ARG A 123 33.34 -4.06 -6.30
CA ARG A 123 32.88 -3.45 -5.04
C ARG A 123 32.29 -2.02 -5.14
N GLY A 124 31.92 -1.56 -6.33
CA GLY A 124 31.23 -0.29 -6.55
C GLY A 124 30.18 -0.31 -7.66
N GLN A 125 29.92 -1.47 -8.29
CA GLN A 125 28.94 -1.60 -9.37
C GLN A 125 27.75 -2.43 -8.93
N HIS A 126 26.59 -2.09 -9.49
CA HIS A 126 25.39 -2.86 -9.30
C HIS A 126 25.44 -4.11 -10.18
N SER A 127 24.77 -5.20 -9.77
CA SER A 127 24.72 -6.42 -10.57
C SER A 127 23.41 -7.19 -10.39
N ILE A 128 23.07 -8.00 -11.39
CA ILE A 128 21.97 -8.97 -11.31
C ILE A 128 22.52 -10.35 -11.58
N SER A 129 22.36 -11.23 -10.59
CA SER A 129 22.83 -12.61 -10.61
C SER A 129 21.68 -13.57 -10.93
N TYR A 130 21.74 -14.19 -12.11
CA TYR A 130 20.80 -15.22 -12.57
C TYR A 130 21.40 -16.61 -12.37
N THR A 131 21.04 -17.32 -11.31
CA THR A 131 21.55 -18.67 -11.03
C THR A 131 20.74 -19.71 -11.80
N LEU A 132 21.25 -20.14 -12.96
CA LEU A 132 20.64 -21.13 -13.85
C LEU A 132 20.70 -22.55 -13.28
N SER A 133 21.81 -22.92 -12.66
CA SER A 133 22.02 -24.19 -11.97
C SER A 133 23.11 -24.05 -10.90
N ARG A 134 23.34 -25.11 -10.11
CA ARG A 134 24.42 -25.18 -9.11
C ARG A 134 25.81 -24.84 -9.67
N SER A 135 26.02 -25.04 -10.98
CA SER A 135 27.28 -24.80 -11.67
C SER A 135 27.21 -23.72 -12.74
N HIS A 136 26.07 -23.07 -12.96
CA HIS A 136 25.97 -22.04 -14.01
C HIS A 136 25.19 -20.84 -13.51
N SER A 137 25.82 -19.68 -13.54
CA SER A 137 25.19 -18.39 -13.28
C SER A 137 25.55 -17.40 -14.38
N VAL A 138 24.62 -16.48 -14.67
CA VAL A 138 24.87 -15.32 -15.51
C VAL A 138 24.83 -14.09 -14.61
N ILE A 139 25.88 -13.27 -14.64
CA ILE A 139 25.90 -12.00 -13.91
C ILE A 139 25.86 -10.89 -14.94
N VAL A 140 24.90 -9.98 -14.81
CA VAL A 140 24.82 -8.76 -15.60
C VAL A 140 25.26 -7.61 -14.72
N GLU A 141 26.37 -6.96 -15.08
CA GLU A 141 26.83 -5.75 -14.43
C GLU A 141 25.99 -4.55 -14.87
N TYR A 142 25.82 -3.60 -13.96
CA TYR A 142 25.07 -2.38 -14.17
C TYR A 142 25.96 -1.19 -13.87
N THR A 143 26.10 -0.32 -14.87
CA THR A 143 26.88 0.92 -14.78
C THR A 143 25.99 2.09 -14.38
N HIS A 144 26.62 3.19 -13.97
CA HIS A 144 25.91 4.41 -13.60
C HIS A 144 25.17 5.00 -14.81
N ASP A 145 23.92 5.42 -14.57
CA ASP A 145 23.13 6.19 -15.52
C ASP A 145 22.90 7.60 -14.96
N SER A 146 23.53 8.59 -15.61
CA SER A 146 23.46 9.99 -15.22
C SER A 146 22.11 10.64 -15.53
N ASP A 147 21.27 10.01 -16.34
CA ASP A 147 19.98 10.54 -16.79
C ASP A 147 18.79 10.07 -15.95
N THR A 148 18.99 9.18 -14.99
CA THR A 148 17.92 8.66 -14.14
C THR A 148 18.22 8.73 -12.65
N ASP A 149 17.16 8.83 -11.85
CA ASP A 149 17.18 8.60 -10.40
C ASP A 149 16.49 7.28 -10.09
N MET A 150 17.10 6.45 -9.24
CA MET A 150 16.54 5.20 -8.76
C MET A 150 16.01 5.35 -7.33
N PHE A 151 14.81 4.81 -7.09
CA PHE A 151 14.19 4.67 -5.78
C PHE A 151 13.83 3.22 -5.52
N GLN A 152 14.17 2.68 -4.35
CA GLN A 152 13.91 1.29 -4.01
C GLN A 152 12.83 1.16 -2.94
N ILE A 153 11.93 0.22 -3.15
CA ILE A 153 10.80 -0.06 -2.27
C ILE A 153 10.92 -1.51 -1.81
N GLY A 154 10.68 -1.75 -0.52
CA GLY A 154 10.68 -3.10 0.04
C GLY A 154 10.47 -3.08 1.55
N ARG A 155 10.42 -4.27 2.16
CA ARG A 155 10.25 -4.36 3.62
C ARG A 155 11.53 -4.21 4.42
N SER A 156 12.71 -4.25 3.79
CA SER A 156 13.98 -4.08 4.52
C SER A 156 14.11 -2.65 5.04
N THR A 157 14.65 -2.50 6.25
CA THR A 157 14.99 -1.20 6.83
C THR A 157 16.41 -0.74 6.48
N GLU A 158 17.13 -1.48 5.63
CA GLU A 158 18.47 -1.11 5.16
C GLU A 158 18.47 0.19 4.36
N ASN A 159 19.58 0.93 4.41
CA ASN A 159 19.65 2.33 3.97
C ASN A 159 19.35 2.57 2.49
N MET A 160 19.54 1.58 1.62
CA MET A 160 19.24 1.71 0.19
C MET A 160 17.76 1.55 -0.16
N ILE A 161 16.90 1.23 0.82
CA ILE A 161 15.44 1.28 0.66
C ILE A 161 14.95 2.70 0.95
N ASP A 162 14.32 3.34 -0.03
CA ASP A 162 13.74 4.68 0.10
C ASP A 162 12.35 4.63 0.73
N PHE A 163 11.57 3.58 0.42
CA PHE A 163 10.23 3.36 0.96
C PHE A 163 10.13 2.01 1.67
N VAL A 164 10.02 2.03 3.00
CA VAL A 164 9.81 0.82 3.79
C VAL A 164 8.32 0.52 3.85
N VAL A 165 7.91 -0.58 3.23
CA VAL A 165 6.51 -1.03 3.16
C VAL A 165 6.36 -2.35 3.91
N THR A 166 5.32 -2.45 4.74
CA THR A 166 4.93 -3.65 5.49
C THR A 166 3.60 -4.19 4.99
N ASP A 167 3.32 -5.46 5.22
CA ASP A 167 2.06 -6.10 4.84
C ASP A 167 0.86 -5.35 5.44
N THR A 168 -0.18 -5.15 4.64
CA THR A 168 -1.43 -4.51 5.02
C THR A 168 -2.48 -5.58 5.31
N SER A 169 -2.89 -5.71 6.57
CA SER A 169 -3.94 -6.68 6.96
C SER A 169 -5.33 -6.13 6.64
N PRO A 170 -6.13 -6.80 5.79
CA PRO A 170 -7.49 -6.38 5.50
C PRO A 170 -8.40 -6.53 6.72
N GLY A 171 -9.03 -5.45 7.16
CA GLY A 171 -10.21 -5.53 8.03
C GLY A 171 -9.99 -5.67 9.54
N GLY A 172 -8.79 -5.43 10.08
CA GLY A 172 -8.57 -5.28 11.53
C GLY A 172 -8.93 -6.49 12.40
N GLY A 173 -9.23 -7.64 11.80
CA GLY A 173 -9.41 -8.90 12.51
C GLY A 173 -8.04 -9.45 12.90
N ALA A 174 -7.79 -9.58 14.19
CA ALA A 174 -6.69 -10.40 14.69
C ALA A 174 -6.91 -11.83 14.18
N ALA A 175 -6.20 -12.23 13.11
CA ALA A 175 -6.01 -13.63 12.86
C ALA A 175 -5.10 -14.12 14.00
N GLU A 176 -5.69 -14.78 15.00
CA GLU A 176 -4.94 -15.49 16.03
C GLU A 176 -4.08 -16.57 15.35
N GLY A 177 -2.83 -16.22 15.08
CA GLY A 177 -1.85 -17.08 14.45
C GLY A 177 -0.44 -16.53 14.64
N PRO A 178 0.58 -17.39 14.75
CA PRO A 178 1.95 -16.95 14.98
C PRO A 178 2.41 -16.09 13.81
N SER A 179 2.73 -14.82 14.10
CA SER A 179 3.45 -13.86 13.24
C SER A 179 3.38 -14.20 11.74
N ALA A 180 2.31 -13.77 11.08
CA ALA A 180 2.16 -13.97 9.63
C ALA A 180 3.45 -13.55 8.92
N GLN A 181 4.13 -14.52 8.29
CA GLN A 181 5.37 -14.26 7.59
C GLN A 181 5.09 -13.28 6.46
N SER A 182 5.67 -12.08 6.55
CA SER A 182 5.58 -11.04 5.52
C SER A 182 5.88 -11.62 4.13
N THR A 183 4.95 -11.39 3.21
CA THR A 183 5.05 -11.87 1.83
C THR A 183 5.75 -10.87 0.90
N ILE A 184 5.94 -9.64 1.39
CA ILE A 184 6.67 -8.57 0.70
C ILE A 184 8.15 -8.91 0.63
N SER A 185 8.76 -8.72 -0.54
CA SER A 185 10.20 -8.91 -0.71
C SER A 185 11.01 -7.85 0.05
N ARG A 186 12.16 -8.23 0.61
CA ARG A 186 13.08 -7.30 1.29
C ARG A 186 13.45 -6.11 0.42
N TYR A 187 13.68 -6.36 -0.86
CA TYR A 187 13.93 -5.39 -1.93
C TYR A 187 12.95 -5.71 -3.06
N ALA A 188 11.76 -5.11 -3.01
CA ALA A 188 10.61 -5.56 -3.79
C ALA A 188 10.62 -5.03 -5.22
N CYS A 189 10.86 -3.74 -5.40
CA CYS A 189 10.92 -3.11 -6.73
C CYS A 189 11.82 -1.87 -6.74
N ARG A 190 12.12 -1.41 -7.95
CA ARG A 190 12.77 -0.14 -8.23
C ARG A 190 11.84 0.72 -9.07
N ILE A 191 11.83 2.02 -8.79
CA ILE A 191 11.26 3.04 -9.68
C ILE A 191 12.41 3.89 -10.19
N LEU A 192 12.59 3.92 -11.50
CA LEU A 192 13.56 4.79 -12.18
C LEU A 192 12.81 5.96 -12.78
N CYS A 193 13.23 7.18 -12.46
CA CYS A 193 12.66 8.40 -12.99
C CYS A 193 13.66 9.12 -13.89
N ASP A 194 13.23 9.53 -15.08
CA ASP A 194 14.03 10.36 -15.97
C ASP A 194 14.31 11.73 -15.29
N ARG A 195 15.56 12.16 -15.22
CA ARG A 195 15.96 13.45 -14.62
C ARG A 195 15.63 14.66 -15.50
N ARG A 196 15.24 14.41 -16.74
CA ARG A 196 14.86 15.42 -17.75
C ARG A 196 13.38 15.27 -18.11
N PRO A 197 12.70 16.36 -18.54
CA PRO A 197 11.34 16.27 -19.05
C PRO A 197 11.18 15.16 -20.10
N PRO A 198 10.07 14.39 -20.10
CA PRO A 198 8.86 14.60 -19.29
C PRO A 198 8.90 13.97 -17.89
N TYR A 199 10.09 13.61 -17.40
CA TYR A 199 10.31 13.01 -16.07
C TYR A 199 9.60 11.66 -15.86
N THR A 200 9.61 10.83 -16.91
CA THR A 200 8.93 9.53 -16.94
C THR A 200 9.38 8.64 -15.79
N ALA A 201 8.44 8.08 -15.04
CA ALA A 201 8.71 7.06 -14.03
C ALA A 201 8.47 5.65 -14.60
N ARG A 202 9.41 4.73 -14.41
CA ARG A 202 9.34 3.33 -14.84
C ARG A 202 9.57 2.39 -13.67
N ILE A 203 8.80 1.31 -13.60
CA ILE A 203 8.92 0.30 -12.55
C ILE A 203 9.68 -0.95 -13.02
N TYR A 204 10.47 -1.52 -12.14
CA TYR A 204 11.21 -2.76 -12.36
C TYR A 204 11.04 -3.67 -11.15
N ALA A 205 10.90 -4.98 -11.36
CA ALA A 205 10.88 -5.90 -10.25
C ALA A 205 12.26 -6.05 -9.61
N ALA A 206 12.25 -6.43 -8.32
CA ALA A 206 13.40 -6.50 -7.42
C ALA A 206 14.08 -5.15 -7.13
N GLY A 207 14.78 -5.10 -6.00
CA GLY A 207 15.75 -4.05 -5.68
C GLY A 207 17.11 -4.65 -5.33
N PHE A 208 18.16 -3.84 -5.49
CA PHE A 208 19.52 -4.17 -5.11
C PHE A 208 19.67 -4.19 -3.59
N ASP A 209 20.30 -5.25 -3.10
CA ASP A 209 20.61 -5.44 -1.69
C ASP A 209 21.80 -4.57 -1.23
N ALA A 210 22.21 -4.69 0.04
CA ALA A 210 23.39 -3.98 0.55
C ALA A 210 24.72 -4.35 -0.15
N SER A 211 24.75 -5.43 -0.93
CA SER A 211 25.89 -5.81 -1.78
C SER A 211 25.74 -5.26 -3.20
N SER A 212 24.79 -4.34 -3.44
CA SER A 212 24.44 -3.81 -4.76
C SER A 212 24.02 -4.89 -5.75
N ASN A 213 23.43 -5.99 -5.29
CA ASN A 213 23.09 -7.14 -6.13
C ASN A 213 21.59 -7.50 -6.06
N ILE A 214 21.02 -7.92 -7.19
CA ILE A 214 19.74 -8.63 -7.26
C ILE A 214 20.04 -10.10 -7.49
N PHE A 215 19.57 -10.97 -6.59
CA PHE A 215 19.78 -12.40 -6.70
C PHE A 215 18.50 -13.13 -7.16
N LEU A 216 18.56 -13.77 -8.32
CA LEU A 216 17.53 -14.65 -8.86
C LEU A 216 18.02 -16.09 -8.77
N GLY A 217 17.61 -16.79 -7.71
CA GLY A 217 18.00 -18.16 -7.45
C GLY A 217 17.44 -19.19 -8.46
N GLU A 218 17.79 -20.46 -8.26
CA GLU A 218 17.42 -21.56 -9.15
C GLU A 218 15.89 -21.66 -9.38
N ARG A 219 15.09 -21.37 -8.36
CA ARG A 219 13.61 -21.45 -8.41
C ARG A 219 12.93 -20.27 -9.10
N ALA A 220 13.62 -19.15 -9.31
CA ALA A 220 13.06 -17.98 -9.98
C ALA A 220 12.94 -18.24 -11.49
N ALA A 221 11.83 -17.79 -12.08
CA ALA A 221 11.65 -17.83 -13.53
C ALA A 221 12.67 -16.89 -14.18
N LYS A 222 13.45 -17.41 -15.13
CA LYS A 222 14.51 -16.67 -15.82
C LYS A 222 14.74 -17.27 -17.20
N TRP A 223 15.10 -16.43 -18.14
CA TRP A 223 15.23 -16.82 -19.55
C TRP A 223 16.18 -15.89 -20.27
N ARG A 224 16.61 -16.31 -21.46
CA ARG A 224 17.20 -15.41 -22.44
C ARG A 224 16.09 -14.79 -23.28
N THR A 225 16.13 -13.48 -23.46
CA THR A 225 15.25 -12.74 -24.36
C THR A 225 15.71 -12.90 -25.81
N PRO A 226 14.86 -12.60 -26.82
CA PRO A 226 15.21 -12.77 -28.23
C PRO A 226 16.45 -11.98 -28.69
N ASP A 227 16.75 -10.85 -28.03
CA ASP A 227 17.94 -10.02 -28.23
C ASP A 227 19.20 -10.56 -27.54
N GLY A 228 19.11 -11.71 -26.86
CA GLY A 228 20.22 -12.38 -26.18
C GLY A 228 20.46 -11.91 -24.74
N LEU A 229 19.71 -10.92 -24.26
CA LEU A 229 19.79 -10.47 -22.87
C LEU A 229 19.19 -11.50 -21.90
N MET A 230 19.44 -11.31 -20.60
CA MET A 230 18.80 -12.09 -19.54
C MET A 230 17.65 -11.31 -18.95
N ASP A 231 16.58 -12.01 -18.60
CA ASP A 231 15.49 -11.47 -17.81
C ASP A 231 14.93 -12.52 -16.85
N GLY A 232 14.11 -12.10 -15.91
CA GLY A 232 13.50 -12.99 -14.94
C GLY A 232 12.44 -12.31 -14.11
N LEU A 233 11.72 -13.13 -13.34
CA LEU A 233 10.71 -12.69 -12.40
C LEU A 233 11.18 -12.99 -10.98
N THR A 234 10.85 -12.11 -10.03
CA THR A 234 11.04 -12.39 -8.60
C THR A 234 10.14 -13.55 -8.17
N THR A 235 10.43 -14.19 -7.04
CA THR A 235 9.64 -15.34 -6.57
C THR A 235 8.15 -15.03 -6.54
N ASN A 236 7.75 -13.95 -5.86
CA ASN A 236 6.34 -13.59 -5.70
C ASN A 236 5.84 -12.64 -6.81
N GLY A 237 6.70 -12.03 -7.61
CA GLY A 237 6.29 -11.10 -8.66
C GLY A 237 5.88 -9.72 -8.15
N VAL A 238 6.09 -8.70 -8.99
CA VAL A 238 5.59 -7.33 -8.81
C VAL A 238 4.51 -7.12 -9.85
N LEU A 239 3.28 -6.85 -9.41
CA LEU A 239 2.16 -6.65 -10.33
C LEU A 239 1.85 -5.17 -10.50
N VAL A 240 1.40 -4.79 -11.68
CA VAL A 240 0.98 -3.43 -12.00
C VAL A 240 -0.35 -3.44 -12.73
N MET A 241 -1.24 -2.51 -12.39
CA MET A 241 -2.48 -2.25 -13.12
C MET A 241 -2.58 -0.77 -13.42
N HIS A 242 -2.67 -0.42 -14.70
CA HIS A 242 -2.97 0.95 -15.14
C HIS A 242 -4.48 1.12 -15.31
N PRO A 243 -5.09 2.17 -14.76
CA PRO A 243 -6.53 2.40 -14.96
C PRO A 243 -6.83 2.68 -16.43
N ALA A 244 -7.88 2.07 -16.96
CA ALA A 244 -8.33 2.29 -18.33
C ALA A 244 -8.91 3.71 -18.44
N GLY A 245 -8.41 4.50 -19.39
CA GLY A 245 -8.80 5.89 -19.59
C GLY A 245 -8.11 6.90 -18.66
N GLY A 246 -7.08 6.49 -17.90
CA GLY A 246 -6.39 7.34 -16.92
C GLY A 246 -7.04 7.27 -15.53
N PHE A 247 -6.69 8.17 -14.61
CA PHE A 247 -7.25 8.22 -13.24
C PHE A 247 -8.08 9.48 -13.02
N SER A 248 -9.38 9.33 -13.25
CA SER A 248 -10.39 10.40 -13.27
C SER A 248 -11.78 9.81 -13.04
N GLU A 249 -12.80 10.66 -13.02
CA GLU A 249 -14.18 10.27 -12.74
C GLU A 249 -14.80 9.20 -13.68
N ASP A 250 -14.34 9.08 -14.91
CA ASP A 250 -14.85 8.14 -15.91
C ASP A 250 -13.96 6.88 -16.07
N SER A 251 -13.00 6.71 -15.17
CA SER A 251 -12.03 5.61 -15.23
C SER A 251 -12.65 4.25 -14.95
N ALA A 252 -12.11 3.23 -15.61
CA ALA A 252 -12.39 1.83 -15.32
C ALA A 252 -11.11 1.12 -14.82
N PRO A 253 -11.23 0.04 -14.03
CA PRO A 253 -10.10 -0.79 -13.67
C PRO A 253 -9.41 -1.35 -14.92
N GLY A 254 -8.08 -1.45 -14.88
CA GLY A 254 -7.29 -2.08 -15.94
C GLY A 254 -7.11 -3.57 -15.74
N VAL A 255 -6.15 -4.13 -16.47
CA VAL A 255 -5.73 -5.52 -16.33
C VAL A 255 -4.42 -5.57 -15.55
N TRP A 256 -4.34 -6.45 -14.56
CA TRP A 256 -3.09 -6.70 -13.84
C TRP A 256 -2.06 -7.38 -14.75
N ARG A 257 -0.85 -6.84 -14.73
CA ARG A 257 0.34 -7.37 -15.41
C ARG A 257 1.43 -7.66 -14.42
N GLU A 258 2.34 -8.55 -14.77
CA GLU A 258 3.55 -8.80 -14.01
C GLU A 258 4.75 -8.12 -14.68
N ILE A 259 5.53 -7.39 -13.87
CA ILE A 259 6.73 -6.69 -14.33
C ILE A 259 7.96 -7.55 -14.07
N SER A 260 8.83 -7.66 -15.06
CA SER A 260 10.08 -8.40 -14.93
C SER A 260 11.18 -7.56 -14.27
N VAL A 261 12.30 -8.22 -13.94
CA VAL A 261 13.47 -7.56 -13.35
C VAL A 261 14.12 -6.58 -14.34
N CYS A 262 14.01 -6.84 -15.65
CA CYS A 262 14.45 -5.92 -16.70
C CYS A 262 13.34 -4.97 -17.21
N GLY A 263 12.15 -4.99 -16.61
CA GLY A 263 11.07 -4.03 -16.92
C GLY A 263 10.16 -4.42 -18.09
N ASN A 264 10.22 -5.66 -18.56
CA ASN A 264 9.27 -6.19 -19.54
C ASN A 264 7.92 -6.51 -18.89
N VAL A 265 6.84 -6.42 -19.67
CA VAL A 265 5.46 -6.62 -19.20
C VAL A 265 4.96 -8.00 -19.61
N TYR A 266 4.46 -8.75 -18.63
CA TYR A 266 3.91 -10.09 -18.83
C TYR A 266 2.46 -10.17 -18.35
N THR A 267 1.68 -11.09 -18.93
CA THR A 267 0.43 -11.52 -18.30
C THR A 267 0.73 -12.15 -16.95
N LEU A 268 -0.27 -12.24 -16.09
CA LEU A 268 -0.15 -12.98 -14.83
C LEU A 268 0.23 -14.44 -15.09
N ARG A 269 0.93 -15.02 -14.11
CA ARG A 269 1.11 -16.48 -14.00
C ARG A 269 -0.20 -17.14 -13.57
N ASP A 270 -0.29 -18.45 -13.72
CA ASP A 270 -1.48 -19.23 -13.31
C ASP A 270 -1.81 -19.08 -11.81
N SER A 271 -0.77 -18.92 -10.98
CA SER A 271 -0.89 -18.54 -9.58
C SER A 271 0.30 -17.71 -9.14
N ARG A 272 0.11 -16.90 -8.09
CA ARG A 272 1.19 -16.15 -7.45
C ARG A 272 2.28 -17.14 -7.04
N SER A 273 3.52 -16.79 -7.36
CA SER A 273 4.71 -17.63 -7.11
C SER A 273 4.86 -18.89 -7.95
N ALA A 274 4.00 -19.13 -8.95
CA ALA A 274 4.23 -20.17 -9.95
C ALA A 274 5.56 -19.95 -10.69
N GLN A 275 6.24 -21.03 -11.06
CA GLN A 275 7.54 -20.93 -11.75
C GLN A 275 7.39 -20.60 -13.24
N GLN A 276 6.21 -20.85 -13.80
CA GLN A 276 5.92 -20.56 -15.20
C GLN A 276 5.57 -19.08 -15.35
N ARG A 277 6.34 -18.36 -16.17
CA ARG A 277 6.03 -16.97 -16.55
C ARG A 277 4.75 -16.90 -17.40
N GLY A 278 4.06 -15.77 -17.33
CA GLY A 278 2.98 -15.45 -18.28
C GLY A 278 3.50 -15.17 -19.70
N LYS A 279 2.59 -14.74 -20.58
CA LYS A 279 2.91 -14.35 -21.96
C LYS A 279 3.46 -12.92 -22.00
N LEU A 280 4.44 -12.67 -22.85
CA LEU A 280 4.95 -11.31 -23.09
C LEU A 280 3.84 -10.43 -23.69
N VAL A 281 3.73 -9.20 -23.23
CA VAL A 281 2.76 -8.19 -23.70
C VAL A 281 3.53 -7.04 -24.32
N GLU A 282 3.81 -7.13 -25.61
CA GLU A 282 4.72 -6.20 -26.33
C GLU A 282 4.12 -4.80 -26.54
N ASN A 283 2.80 -4.66 -26.45
CA ASN A 283 2.08 -3.39 -26.66
C ASN A 283 1.85 -2.59 -25.37
N GLU A 284 2.35 -3.07 -24.22
CA GLU A 284 2.30 -2.39 -22.93
C GLU A 284 3.73 -2.11 -22.44
N SER A 285 3.89 -1.17 -21.50
CA SER A 285 5.21 -0.78 -20.98
C SER A 285 5.19 -0.70 -19.46
N ASN A 286 6.37 -0.66 -18.86
CA ASN A 286 6.54 -0.45 -17.42
C ASN A 286 6.50 1.04 -16.99
N VAL A 287 6.04 1.94 -17.87
CA VAL A 287 5.88 3.36 -17.55
C VAL A 287 4.68 3.53 -16.62
N LEU A 288 4.93 4.09 -15.43
CA LEU A 288 3.88 4.36 -14.45
C LEU A 288 3.04 5.58 -14.87
N GLN A 289 1.77 5.32 -15.14
CA GLN A 289 0.74 6.32 -15.46
C GLN A 289 0.05 6.82 -14.19
N ASP A 290 -0.54 8.01 -14.21
CA ASP A 290 -1.33 8.49 -13.07
C ASP A 290 -2.40 7.46 -12.69
N GLY A 291 -2.45 7.09 -11.41
CA GLY A 291 -3.36 6.09 -10.89
C GLY A 291 -2.91 4.64 -11.02
N SER A 292 -1.68 4.38 -11.47
CA SER A 292 -1.17 3.00 -11.55
C SER A 292 -1.15 2.35 -10.17
N LEU A 293 -1.72 1.16 -10.05
CA LEU A 293 -1.59 0.32 -8.86
C LEU A 293 -0.38 -0.58 -8.98
N ILE A 294 0.35 -0.76 -7.89
CA ILE A 294 1.54 -1.60 -7.78
C ILE A 294 1.34 -2.56 -6.62
N ASP A 295 1.22 -3.86 -6.90
CA ASP A 295 1.10 -4.87 -5.86
C ASP A 295 2.44 -5.55 -5.57
N LEU A 296 2.84 -5.50 -4.31
CA LEU A 296 4.11 -6.02 -3.81
C LEU A 296 3.96 -7.34 -3.04
N CYS A 297 2.85 -8.06 -3.26
CA CYS A 297 2.49 -9.30 -2.56
C CYS A 297 2.46 -9.07 -1.04
N GLY A 298 1.42 -8.39 -0.57
CA GLY A 298 1.22 -8.08 0.86
C GLY A 298 0.82 -6.62 1.10
N ALA A 299 1.18 -5.72 0.19
CA ALA A 299 0.69 -4.35 0.15
C ALA A 299 0.52 -3.89 -1.29
N THR A 300 -0.50 -3.06 -1.53
CA THR A 300 -0.73 -2.40 -2.81
C THR A 300 -0.44 -0.91 -2.67
N LEU A 301 0.29 -0.35 -3.62
CA LEU A 301 0.60 1.07 -3.71
C LEU A 301 -0.17 1.70 -4.87
N LEU A 302 -0.51 2.97 -4.74
CA LEU A 302 -0.99 3.84 -5.80
C LEU A 302 0.12 4.81 -6.21
N TRP A 303 0.41 4.89 -7.49
CA TRP A 303 1.25 5.93 -8.07
C TRP A 303 0.42 7.12 -8.52
N ARG A 304 0.78 8.32 -8.08
CA ARG A 304 0.21 9.59 -8.54
C ARG A 304 1.29 10.44 -9.19
N THR A 305 1.01 10.90 -10.40
CA THR A 305 1.86 11.87 -11.11
C THR A 305 1.64 13.28 -10.54
N PRO A 306 2.58 14.23 -10.71
CA PRO A 306 2.38 15.61 -10.29
C PRO A 306 1.13 16.24 -10.92
N ALA A 307 0.92 16.04 -12.22
CA ALA A 307 -0.28 16.51 -12.92
C ALA A 307 -1.58 15.90 -12.37
N GLY A 308 -1.54 14.62 -11.97
CA GLY A 308 -2.65 13.96 -11.32
C GLY A 308 -2.95 14.50 -9.93
N LEU A 309 -1.92 14.75 -9.12
CA LEU A 309 -2.08 15.32 -7.77
C LEU A 309 -2.68 16.73 -7.80
N LEU A 310 -2.41 17.51 -8.85
CA LEU A 310 -3.04 18.82 -9.05
C LEU A 310 -4.55 18.74 -9.30
N ARG A 311 -5.05 17.62 -9.85
CA ARG A 311 -6.49 17.38 -10.06
C ARG A 311 -7.17 16.75 -8.85
N ALA A 312 -6.41 16.11 -7.95
CA ALA A 312 -6.95 15.53 -6.73
C ALA A 312 -7.49 16.63 -5.80
N PRO A 313 -8.53 16.35 -4.99
CA PRO A 313 -8.97 17.31 -3.98
C PRO A 313 -7.85 17.59 -2.99
N THR A 314 -7.65 18.84 -2.61
CA THR A 314 -6.74 19.21 -1.53
C THR A 314 -7.32 18.81 -0.17
N LEU A 315 -6.47 18.66 0.86
CA LEU A 315 -6.93 18.45 2.24
C LEU A 315 -7.88 19.56 2.71
N LYS A 316 -7.67 20.79 2.25
CA LYS A 316 -8.56 21.93 2.51
C LYS A 316 -9.94 21.74 1.88
N GLN A 317 -10.01 21.18 0.67
CA GLN A 317 -11.28 20.86 0.03
C GLN A 317 -12.00 19.71 0.74
N LEU A 318 -11.30 18.64 1.14
CA LEU A 318 -11.91 17.55 1.92
C LEU A 318 -12.46 18.05 3.27
N GLU A 319 -11.74 18.95 3.94
CA GLU A 319 -12.21 19.58 5.17
C GLU A 319 -13.40 20.52 4.93
N ALA A 320 -13.42 21.27 3.82
CA ALA A 320 -14.57 22.10 3.45
C ALA A 320 -15.82 21.23 3.18
N GLN A 321 -15.66 20.09 2.50
CA GLN A 321 -16.76 19.13 2.29
C GLN A 321 -17.31 18.57 3.62
N ARG A 322 -16.43 18.29 4.60
CA ARG A 322 -16.87 17.89 5.95
C ARG A 322 -17.70 18.99 6.61
N GLN A 323 -17.23 20.24 6.52
CA GLN A 323 -17.90 21.39 7.10
C GLN A 323 -19.26 21.62 6.44
N GLU A 324 -19.35 21.52 5.12
CA GLU A 324 -20.60 21.62 4.36
C GLU A 324 -21.60 20.52 4.73
N ALA A 325 -21.14 19.26 4.80
CA ALA A 325 -21.98 18.13 5.23
C ALA A 325 -22.53 18.33 6.65
N ASN A 326 -21.74 18.90 7.56
CA ASN A 326 -22.19 19.23 8.91
C ASN A 326 -23.10 20.47 8.95
N ALA A 327 -22.84 21.47 8.10
CA ALA A 327 -23.65 22.69 7.99
C ALA A 327 -25.06 22.41 7.43
N ALA A 328 -25.23 21.33 6.67
CA ALA A 328 -26.54 20.83 6.26
C ALA A 328 -27.42 20.31 7.42
N ARG A 329 -26.85 20.21 8.64
CA ARG A 329 -27.55 19.78 9.87
C ARG A 329 -28.39 18.51 9.70
N PRO A 330 -27.82 17.41 9.19
CA PRO A 330 -28.57 16.16 9.02
C PRO A 330 -29.14 15.68 10.35
N GLN A 331 -30.39 15.21 10.36
CA GLN A 331 -31.07 14.78 11.59
C GLN A 331 -31.06 13.25 11.73
N CYS A 332 -30.88 12.77 12.96
CA CYS A 332 -31.14 11.38 13.30
C CYS A 332 -32.66 11.14 13.29
N PRO A 333 -33.19 10.25 12.43
CA PRO A 333 -34.63 10.08 12.26
C PRO A 333 -35.36 9.65 13.54
N VAL A 334 -34.68 8.91 14.42
CA VAL A 334 -35.24 8.39 15.68
C VAL A 334 -34.68 9.11 16.90
N GLY A 335 -33.39 9.44 16.88
CA GLY A 335 -32.72 10.10 18.01
C GLY A 335 -32.99 11.60 18.10
N LEU A 336 -33.53 12.22 17.04
CA LEU A 336 -33.82 13.66 16.92
C LEU A 336 -32.62 14.56 17.25
N SER A 337 -31.41 14.02 17.09
CA SER A 337 -30.15 14.73 17.27
C SER A 337 -29.59 15.14 15.91
N THR A 338 -29.02 16.34 15.84
CA THR A 338 -28.23 16.74 14.67
C THR A 338 -26.95 15.92 14.61
N LEU A 339 -26.69 15.31 13.46
CA LEU A 339 -25.52 14.49 13.20
C LEU A 339 -24.37 15.36 12.67
N ALA A 340 -23.14 14.98 13.00
CA ALA A 340 -21.94 15.67 12.54
C ALA A 340 -20.78 14.69 12.35
N PHE A 341 -20.15 14.73 11.18
CA PHE A 341 -18.89 14.04 10.92
C PHE A 341 -17.79 14.59 11.84
N PRO A 342 -17.05 13.70 12.53
CA PRO A 342 -15.98 14.10 13.45
C PRO A 342 -14.83 14.77 12.70
N SER A 343 -14.17 15.74 13.35
CA SER A 343 -12.91 16.31 12.86
C SER A 343 -11.79 15.26 12.95
N PRO A 344 -10.81 15.26 12.02
CA PRO A 344 -9.65 14.35 12.07
C PRO A 344 -8.86 14.42 13.39
N ALA A 345 -8.78 15.61 14.00
CA ALA A 345 -8.02 15.84 15.24
C ALA A 345 -8.72 15.28 16.49
N ARG A 346 -10.03 14.99 16.40
CA ARG A 346 -10.79 14.42 17.50
C ARG A 346 -10.44 12.94 17.55
N GLY A 347 -9.51 12.59 18.45
CA GLY A 347 -9.18 11.19 18.75
C GLY A 347 -10.46 10.37 18.94
N ARG A 348 -10.47 9.13 18.44
CA ARG A 348 -11.67 8.28 18.38
C ARG A 348 -11.95 7.64 19.73
N THR A 349 -12.26 8.46 20.74
CA THR A 349 -12.83 8.02 22.02
C THR A 349 -14.32 7.68 21.85
N ALA A 350 -14.90 6.91 22.78
CA ALA A 350 -16.28 6.37 22.84
C ALA A 350 -17.33 6.88 21.81
N PRO A 351 -18.19 6.00 21.26
CA PRO A 351 -19.14 6.35 20.20
C PRO A 351 -19.96 7.59 20.55
N ASP A 352 -19.73 8.67 19.81
CA ASP A 352 -20.49 9.91 19.92
C ASP A 352 -21.88 9.67 19.33
N LYS A 353 -22.93 9.95 20.11
CA LYS A 353 -24.32 9.83 19.63
C LYS A 353 -24.59 10.72 18.41
N GLN A 354 -23.84 11.80 18.24
CA GLN A 354 -23.94 12.72 17.11
C GLN A 354 -23.14 12.25 15.89
N GLN A 355 -22.27 11.25 16.00
CA GLN A 355 -21.59 10.72 14.82
C GLN A 355 -22.62 10.06 13.90
N PRO A 356 -22.56 10.29 12.56
CA PRO A 356 -23.35 9.54 11.61
C PRO A 356 -22.96 8.05 11.59
N TRP A 357 -23.96 7.18 11.62
CA TRP A 357 -23.89 5.74 11.47
C TRP A 357 -24.86 5.32 10.36
N VAL A 358 -24.51 4.30 9.58
CA VAL A 358 -25.32 3.86 8.45
C VAL A 358 -25.79 2.43 8.62
N TYR A 359 -27.03 2.18 8.22
CA TYR A 359 -27.51 0.84 7.91
C TYR A 359 -27.03 0.46 6.51
N VAL A 360 -25.91 -0.27 6.44
CA VAL A 360 -25.12 -0.48 5.21
C VAL A 360 -25.95 -1.02 4.04
N ARG A 361 -26.95 -1.86 4.30
CA ARG A 361 -27.76 -2.46 3.23
C ARG A 361 -28.79 -1.51 2.60
N CYS A 362 -29.22 -0.47 3.29
CA CYS A 362 -30.23 0.47 2.77
C CYS A 362 -29.76 1.91 2.66
N GLY A 363 -28.60 2.25 3.25
CA GLY A 363 -28.02 3.58 3.17
C GLY A 363 -28.63 4.60 4.14
N HIS A 364 -29.68 4.26 4.89
CA HIS A 364 -30.27 5.17 5.87
C HIS A 364 -29.28 5.51 6.98
N VAL A 365 -29.10 6.81 7.21
CA VAL A 365 -28.15 7.34 8.19
C VAL A 365 -28.88 7.74 9.48
N HIS A 366 -28.29 7.36 10.61
CA HIS A 366 -28.77 7.58 11.97
C HIS A 366 -27.59 8.01 12.86
N GLY A 367 -27.89 8.42 14.10
CA GLY A 367 -26.90 8.52 15.16
C GLY A 367 -26.75 7.18 15.89
N TYR A 368 -25.63 6.96 16.59
CA TYR A 368 -25.44 5.72 17.33
C TYR A 368 -26.61 5.44 18.29
N HIS A 369 -27.08 4.20 18.29
CA HIS A 369 -28.07 3.72 19.24
C HIS A 369 -27.76 2.29 19.65
N GLY A 370 -28.32 1.84 20.78
CA GLY A 370 -28.10 0.49 21.34
C GLY A 370 -29.22 -0.51 21.06
N TRP A 371 -30.30 -0.10 20.40
CA TRP A 371 -31.48 -0.94 20.18
C TRP A 371 -31.49 -1.58 18.78
N GLY A 372 -32.47 -2.44 18.50
CA GLY A 372 -32.66 -3.06 17.19
C GLY A 372 -31.72 -4.23 16.88
N CYS A 373 -30.85 -4.63 17.82
CA CYS A 373 -30.04 -5.84 17.69
C CYS A 373 -30.91 -7.08 17.90
N ARG A 374 -31.06 -7.94 16.89
CA ARG A 374 -31.54 -9.31 17.09
C ARG A 374 -30.33 -10.17 17.44
N ARG A 375 -30.18 -10.50 18.74
CA ARG A 375 -29.09 -11.38 19.23
C ARG A 375 -28.96 -12.69 18.44
N GLU A 376 -30.07 -13.18 17.89
CA GLU A 376 -30.14 -14.38 17.04
C GLU A 376 -29.40 -14.27 15.70
N ARG A 377 -29.16 -13.06 15.17
CA ARG A 377 -28.58 -12.84 13.82
C ARG A 377 -27.16 -12.28 13.85
N GLY A 378 -26.50 -12.38 15.02
CA GLY A 378 -25.16 -11.86 15.26
C GLY A 378 -25.17 -10.45 15.85
N PRO A 379 -24.10 -10.07 16.56
CA PRO A 379 -24.06 -8.84 17.37
C PRO A 379 -24.07 -7.55 16.54
N GLN A 380 -23.83 -7.64 15.23
CA GLN A 380 -23.65 -6.49 14.33
C GLN A 380 -24.86 -6.22 13.43
N GLU A 381 -25.78 -7.17 13.29
CA GLU A 381 -26.98 -7.00 12.47
C GLU A 381 -28.05 -6.19 13.22
N ARG A 382 -28.53 -5.14 12.56
CA ARG A 382 -29.61 -4.29 13.07
C ARG A 382 -30.69 -4.08 12.04
N GLU A 383 -31.92 -4.01 12.52
CA GLU A 383 -33.07 -3.63 11.71
C GLU A 383 -33.12 -2.10 11.54
N CYS A 384 -33.19 -1.65 10.28
CA CYS A 384 -33.41 -0.24 9.97
C CYS A 384 -34.84 0.16 10.40
N PRO A 385 -35.02 1.19 11.25
CA PRO A 385 -36.35 1.61 11.68
C PRO A 385 -37.20 2.21 10.56
N LEU A 386 -36.57 2.70 9.48
CA LEU A 386 -37.25 3.35 8.36
C LEU A 386 -37.79 2.33 7.36
N CYS A 387 -36.97 1.39 6.90
CA CYS A 387 -37.35 0.42 5.85
C CYS A 387 -37.39 -1.03 6.31
N ARG A 388 -37.11 -1.32 7.58
CA ARG A 388 -37.09 -2.68 8.17
C ARG A 388 -36.05 -3.64 7.59
N LEU A 389 -35.17 -3.17 6.70
CA LEU A 389 -34.07 -3.98 6.19
C LEU A 389 -33.05 -4.26 7.29
N VAL A 390 -32.69 -5.53 7.47
CA VAL A 390 -31.70 -5.98 8.45
C VAL A 390 -30.32 -6.06 7.80
N GLY A 391 -29.30 -5.49 8.42
CA GLY A 391 -27.92 -5.59 7.97
C GLY A 391 -26.92 -4.93 8.92
N PRO A 392 -25.64 -4.82 8.52
CA PRO A 392 -24.61 -4.19 9.34
C PRO A 392 -24.94 -2.73 9.64
N TYR A 393 -24.70 -2.32 10.89
CA TYR A 393 -24.83 -0.94 11.35
C TYR A 393 -23.46 -0.42 11.82
N VAL A 394 -22.90 0.54 11.08
CA VAL A 394 -21.48 0.92 11.22
C VAL A 394 -21.32 2.44 11.29
N PRO A 395 -20.29 2.94 11.99
CA PRO A 395 -19.97 4.36 12.00
C PRO A 395 -19.48 4.83 10.63
N LEU A 396 -19.82 6.06 10.26
CA LEU A 396 -19.32 6.70 9.04
C LEU A 396 -18.07 7.53 9.31
N TRP A 397 -17.14 7.50 8.35
CA TRP A 397 -15.88 8.24 8.38
C TRP A 397 -15.57 8.82 7.00
N LEU A 398 -15.41 10.13 6.87
CA LEU A 398 -14.98 10.72 5.58
C LEU A 398 -13.57 10.25 5.23
N GLY A 399 -13.37 9.84 3.97
CA GLY A 399 -12.05 9.58 3.40
C GLY A 399 -11.14 10.82 3.48
N GLN A 400 -9.90 10.66 3.92
CA GLN A 400 -8.96 11.79 4.15
C GLN A 400 -7.73 11.75 3.25
N GLU A 401 -7.40 10.61 2.65
CA GLU A 401 -6.31 10.58 1.68
C GLU A 401 -6.79 11.05 0.31
N ALA A 402 -6.55 12.34 0.06
CA ALA A 402 -6.81 13.04 -1.18
C ALA A 402 -6.33 12.30 -2.44
N GLY A 403 -5.17 11.65 -2.37
CA GLY A 403 -4.61 10.93 -3.51
C GLY A 403 -5.42 9.71 -3.95
N LEU A 404 -6.36 9.22 -3.12
CA LEU A 404 -7.26 8.11 -3.44
C LEU A 404 -8.56 8.57 -4.12
N CYS A 405 -8.87 9.87 -4.12
CA CYS A 405 -10.07 10.42 -4.73
C CYS A 405 -9.88 10.64 -6.24
N LEU A 406 -10.93 10.31 -6.99
CA LEU A 406 -11.00 10.50 -8.45
C LEU A 406 -11.56 11.89 -8.81
N ASP A 407 -12.36 12.46 -7.92
CA ASP A 407 -13.13 13.67 -8.13
C ASP A 407 -13.40 14.40 -6.79
N PRO A 408 -13.71 15.72 -6.82
CA PRO A 408 -14.08 16.50 -5.64
C PRO A 408 -15.60 16.46 -5.36
N GLY A 409 -16.33 15.44 -5.83
CA GLY A 409 -17.77 15.33 -5.64
C GLY A 409 -18.19 15.17 -4.17
N PRO A 410 -19.48 15.39 -3.85
CA PRO A 410 -19.98 15.39 -2.48
C PRO A 410 -19.87 14.00 -1.82
N PRO A 411 -19.65 13.92 -0.48
CA PRO A 411 -19.52 12.67 0.28
C PRO A 411 -20.86 11.93 0.41
N SER A 412 -21.27 11.30 -0.69
CA SER A 412 -22.61 10.75 -0.91
C SER A 412 -22.67 9.23 -0.77
N HIS A 413 -21.53 8.54 -0.78
CA HIS A 413 -21.47 7.08 -0.77
C HIS A 413 -20.50 6.57 0.29
N ALA A 414 -20.84 5.43 0.89
CA ALA A 414 -19.98 4.75 1.86
C ALA A 414 -19.59 3.35 1.36
N PHE A 415 -18.34 2.96 1.60
CA PHE A 415 -17.87 1.60 1.37
C PHE A 415 -18.50 0.62 2.35
N ALA A 416 -18.95 -0.53 1.84
CA ALA A 416 -19.55 -1.59 2.63
C ALA A 416 -18.51 -2.70 2.90
N PRO A 417 -18.23 -3.11 4.16
CA PRO A 417 -18.96 -2.77 5.38
C PRO A 417 -18.31 -1.65 6.22
N CYS A 418 -17.15 -1.10 5.82
CA CYS A 418 -16.33 -0.29 6.73
C CYS A 418 -16.85 1.13 7.02
N GLY A 419 -17.78 1.66 6.22
CA GLY A 419 -18.37 2.97 6.44
C GLY A 419 -17.48 4.17 6.03
N HIS A 420 -16.37 3.93 5.30
CA HIS A 420 -15.60 5.05 4.73
C HIS A 420 -16.38 5.74 3.62
N VAL A 421 -16.51 7.06 3.73
CA VAL A 421 -17.36 7.90 2.88
C VAL A 421 -16.53 8.68 1.88
N CYS A 422 -16.97 8.70 0.63
CA CYS A 422 -16.39 9.51 -0.45
C CYS A 422 -17.47 9.85 -1.49
N SER A 423 -17.06 10.42 -2.62
CA SER A 423 -17.96 10.67 -3.75
C SER A 423 -18.45 9.36 -4.37
N GLU A 424 -19.56 9.44 -5.11
CA GLU A 424 -20.10 8.31 -5.87
C GLU A 424 -19.09 7.71 -6.85
N LYS A 425 -18.40 8.56 -7.61
CA LYS A 425 -17.49 8.13 -8.66
C LYS A 425 -16.26 7.45 -8.07
N THR A 426 -15.69 8.03 -7.01
CA THR A 426 -14.61 7.41 -6.24
C THR A 426 -15.06 6.06 -5.63
N ALA A 427 -16.23 6.00 -5.01
CA ALA A 427 -16.74 4.76 -4.41
C ALA A 427 -16.93 3.64 -5.44
N ARG A 428 -17.57 3.96 -6.59
CA ARG A 428 -17.83 2.99 -7.66
C ARG A 428 -16.55 2.46 -8.30
N TYR A 429 -15.56 3.33 -8.57
CA TYR A 429 -14.29 2.91 -9.15
C TYR A 429 -13.56 1.90 -8.25
N TRP A 430 -13.40 2.22 -6.97
CA TRP A 430 -12.71 1.32 -6.04
C TRP A 430 -13.50 0.06 -5.74
N ALA A 431 -14.83 0.11 -5.76
CA ALA A 431 -15.67 -1.07 -5.62
C ALA A 431 -15.61 -2.02 -6.82
N GLN A 432 -15.29 -1.51 -8.01
CA GLN A 432 -15.08 -2.31 -9.21
C GLN A 432 -13.62 -2.73 -9.39
N THR A 433 -12.69 -2.12 -8.68
CA THR A 433 -11.25 -2.37 -8.83
C THR A 433 -10.82 -3.62 -8.07
N PRO A 434 -10.44 -4.71 -8.77
CA PRO A 434 -10.09 -5.97 -8.12
C PRO A 434 -8.64 -5.91 -7.63
N LEU A 435 -8.40 -5.96 -6.31
CA LEU A 435 -7.04 -5.99 -5.74
C LEU A 435 -6.57 -7.44 -5.52
N PRO A 436 -5.29 -7.77 -5.73
CA PRO A 436 -4.78 -9.12 -5.48
C PRO A 436 -5.06 -9.60 -4.06
N HIS A 437 -5.59 -10.81 -3.94
CA HIS A 437 -5.91 -11.46 -2.67
C HIS A 437 -5.43 -12.92 -2.66
N GLY A 438 -4.58 -13.25 -1.69
CA GLY A 438 -3.98 -14.59 -1.60
C GLY A 438 -3.16 -14.93 -2.85
N THR A 439 -3.27 -16.17 -3.34
CA THR A 439 -2.42 -16.67 -4.43
C THR A 439 -3.05 -16.57 -5.82
N HIS A 440 -4.38 -16.46 -5.93
CA HIS A 440 -5.07 -16.51 -7.23
C HIS A 440 -6.40 -15.73 -7.26
N ALA A 441 -6.79 -15.11 -6.16
CA ALA A 441 -8.05 -14.37 -6.08
C ALA A 441 -7.79 -12.87 -6.24
N PHE A 442 -8.83 -12.15 -6.63
CA PHE A 442 -8.85 -10.71 -6.60
C PHE A 442 -10.15 -10.25 -5.96
N HIS A 443 -10.07 -9.27 -5.07
CA HIS A 443 -11.22 -8.78 -4.34
C HIS A 443 -11.13 -7.26 -4.20
N ALA A 444 -12.25 -6.56 -4.37
CA ALA A 444 -12.27 -5.12 -4.18
C ALA A 444 -12.15 -4.80 -2.68
N ALA A 445 -11.34 -3.78 -2.35
CA ALA A 445 -11.16 -3.33 -0.98
C ALA A 445 -11.41 -1.83 -0.86
N CYS A 446 -11.81 -1.38 0.33
CA CYS A 446 -11.80 0.03 0.66
C CYS A 446 -10.35 0.55 0.57
N PRO A 447 -10.04 1.55 -0.26
CA PRO A 447 -8.67 2.00 -0.46
C PRO A 447 -8.12 2.73 0.77
N PHE A 448 -9.01 3.24 1.65
CA PHE A 448 -8.64 3.95 2.86
C PHE A 448 -8.13 3.00 3.95
N CYS A 449 -8.87 1.92 4.21
CA CYS A 449 -8.64 1.01 5.35
C CYS A 449 -8.30 -0.44 5.00
N GLY A 450 -8.33 -0.81 3.71
CA GLY A 450 -8.05 -2.16 3.26
C GLY A 450 -9.15 -3.18 3.54
N ALA A 451 -10.28 -2.79 4.14
CA ALA A 451 -11.38 -3.71 4.38
C ALA A 451 -11.96 -4.26 3.07
N TRP A 452 -12.08 -5.58 2.97
CA TRP A 452 -12.72 -6.23 1.83
C TRP A 452 -14.16 -5.77 1.66
N LEU A 453 -14.50 -5.36 0.44
CA LEU A 453 -15.83 -4.84 0.14
C LEU A 453 -16.83 -5.99 0.01
N THR A 454 -18.06 -5.75 0.47
CA THR A 454 -19.12 -6.78 0.49
C THR A 454 -20.41 -6.24 -0.12
N GLY A 455 -21.28 -7.16 -0.54
CA GLY A 455 -22.53 -6.83 -1.23
C GLY A 455 -22.34 -6.62 -2.74
N GLU A 456 -23.46 -6.45 -3.44
CA GLU A 456 -23.51 -6.41 -4.91
C GLU A 456 -22.66 -5.28 -5.52
N HIS A 457 -22.61 -4.12 -4.87
CA HIS A 457 -21.92 -2.93 -5.38
C HIS A 457 -20.69 -2.51 -4.57
N GLY A 458 -20.35 -3.21 -3.48
CA GLY A 458 -19.24 -2.84 -2.58
C GLY A 458 -19.37 -1.49 -1.86
N CYS A 459 -20.39 -0.70 -2.17
CA CYS A 459 -20.69 0.60 -1.60
C CYS A 459 -22.21 0.83 -1.54
N VAL A 460 -22.63 1.84 -0.79
CA VAL A 460 -24.02 2.23 -0.61
C VAL A 460 -24.19 3.74 -0.69
N ARG A 461 -25.26 4.21 -1.35
CA ARG A 461 -25.65 5.62 -1.33
C ARG A 461 -26.18 5.99 0.05
N LEU A 462 -25.67 7.06 0.63
CA LEU A 462 -26.13 7.56 1.92
C LEU A 462 -27.46 8.31 1.78
N ILE A 463 -28.39 8.04 2.70
CA ILE A 463 -29.70 8.67 2.78
C ILE A 463 -29.77 9.36 4.14
N PHE A 464 -29.42 10.65 4.14
CA PHE A 464 -29.61 11.53 5.28
C PHE A 464 -31.04 12.06 5.30
N GLN A 465 -31.59 12.27 6.50
CA GLN A 465 -32.81 13.07 6.67
C GLN A 465 -32.42 14.54 6.86
N GLY A 466 -33.09 15.42 6.12
CA GLY A 466 -32.96 16.86 6.30
C GLY A 466 -33.64 17.34 7.59
N PRO A 467 -33.54 18.64 7.89
CA PRO A 467 -34.42 19.27 8.87
C PRO A 467 -35.89 18.97 8.54
N LEU A 468 -36.69 18.66 9.55
CA LEU A 468 -38.14 18.74 9.40
C LEU A 468 -38.48 20.22 9.24
N ASP A 469 -39.14 20.59 8.14
CA ASP A 469 -39.64 21.95 7.89
C ASP A 469 -40.58 22.44 9.01
#